data_AF-A0A7Z9BQP6-F1
#
_entry.id   AF-A0A7Z9BQP6-F1
#
_cell.length_a   1.000
_cell.length_b   1.000
_cell.length_c   1.000
_cell.angle_alpha   90.00
_cell.angle_beta   90.00
_cell.angle_gamma   90.00
#
_symmetry.space_group_name_H-M   'P 1'
#
loop_
_entity.id
_entity.type
_entity.pdbx_description
1 polymer ?
#
loop_
_entity_poly.entity_id
_entity_poly.type
_entity_poly.pdbx_seq_one_letter_code
_entity_poly.pdbx_strand_id
1 'polypeptide(L)'
;MLTSKLSRSGLSVFLALGLTTAVATPLLQAIPATAQAFPNTLQRDRILAGTQIPVEYSEAEKIVVMPNETVSLTITVAQDIVTTQGRVWIPAGAEIVGQLKPASGGSQFVASEVIISDRQRFRLDANSQVVTHTETIRKGASATSIIGGAAIGAAAATAIAAVAGDNAIATEEVLVGAGLGAVTGIFVGRNKVDVVVINPSQDLSLTVQSDIIFR
;
A
#
# COMPACT_ATOMS: atom_id res chain seq x y z
N MET A 1 -66.29 2.28 102.06
CA MET A 1 -66.44 0.88 101.62
C MET A 1 -65.10 0.40 101.10
N LEU A 2 -64.65 -0.76 101.59
CA LEU A 2 -63.38 -1.41 101.24
C LEU A 2 -63.29 -1.71 99.74
N THR A 3 -62.08 -1.64 99.16
CA THR A 3 -61.28 -2.81 98.76
C THR A 3 -60.13 -2.44 97.81
N SER A 4 -58.95 -2.97 98.14
CA SER A 4 -57.69 -2.96 97.38
C SER A 4 -57.69 -3.98 96.23
N LYS A 5 -56.94 -3.71 95.15
CA LYS A 5 -56.21 -4.71 94.32
C LYS A 5 -55.13 -3.96 93.50
N LEU A 6 -53.85 -4.04 93.85
CA LEU A 6 -52.85 -5.10 93.60
C LEU A 6 -52.25 -5.07 92.17
N SER A 7 -51.02 -4.54 92.11
CA SER A 7 -49.85 -4.94 91.32
C SER A 7 -49.97 -5.05 89.78
N ARG A 8 -49.06 -4.38 89.06
CA ARG A 8 -47.87 -5.04 88.49
C ARG A 8 -46.85 -4.03 87.97
N SER A 9 -45.61 -4.32 88.33
CA SER A 9 -44.36 -3.67 87.95
C SER A 9 -44.16 -3.71 86.43
N GLY A 10 -43.63 -2.62 85.88
CA GLY A 10 -43.14 -2.59 84.51
C GLY A 10 -42.39 -1.29 84.21
N LEU A 11 -41.16 -1.47 83.73
CA LEU A 11 -40.40 -0.59 82.84
C LEU A 11 -39.41 0.41 83.48
N SER A 12 -38.18 -0.12 83.58
CA SER A 12 -36.86 0.51 83.44
C SER A 12 -36.79 1.80 82.62
N VAL A 13 -35.86 2.71 82.97
CA VAL A 13 -34.81 3.24 82.07
C VAL A 13 -33.66 3.80 82.93
N PHE A 14 -32.48 3.17 82.91
CA PHE A 14 -31.21 3.81 83.26
C PHE A 14 -30.65 4.40 81.97
N LEU A 15 -30.54 5.73 81.91
CA LEU A 15 -29.92 6.43 80.79
C LEU A 15 -28.42 6.59 81.08
N ALA A 16 -27.58 5.76 80.47
CA ALA A 16 -26.13 5.92 80.51
C ALA A 16 -25.66 6.56 79.20
N LEU A 17 -25.12 7.78 79.30
CA LEU A 17 -24.46 8.48 78.19
C LEU A 17 -23.11 7.81 77.88
N GLY A 18 -22.95 7.31 76.66
CA GLY A 18 -21.66 6.91 76.11
C GLY A 18 -21.33 7.75 74.88
N LEU A 19 -20.39 8.69 75.01
CA LEU A 19 -19.75 9.34 73.86
C LEU A 19 -18.77 8.34 73.24
N THR A 20 -19.05 7.88 72.02
CA THR A 20 -18.04 7.25 71.16
C THR A 20 -17.71 8.20 70.03
N THR A 21 -16.46 8.63 69.99
CA THR A 21 -15.86 9.46 68.96
C THR A 21 -15.95 8.78 67.59
N ALA A 22 -16.64 9.41 66.64
CA ALA A 22 -16.70 8.94 65.27
C ALA A 22 -15.40 9.31 64.53
N VAL A 23 -14.61 8.31 64.14
CA VAL A 23 -13.53 8.49 63.17
C VAL A 23 -14.19 8.48 61.79
N ALA A 24 -14.32 9.65 61.17
CA ALA A 24 -14.88 9.77 59.83
C ALA A 24 -13.84 9.29 58.79
N THR A 25 -13.90 8.01 58.41
CA THR A 25 -13.23 7.54 57.20
C THR A 25 -14.04 7.98 55.99
N PRO A 26 -13.50 8.78 55.06
CA PRO A 26 -14.18 9.03 53.80
C PRO A 26 -14.17 7.73 52.99
N LEU A 27 -15.33 7.07 52.91
CA LEU A 27 -15.57 6.07 51.88
C LEU A 27 -15.67 6.83 50.56
N LEU A 28 -14.54 6.96 49.86
CA LEU A 28 -14.53 7.30 48.44
C LEU A 28 -15.24 6.15 47.72
N GLN A 29 -16.54 6.30 47.52
CA GLN A 29 -17.26 5.48 46.57
C GLN A 29 -16.66 5.79 45.20
N ALA A 30 -15.86 4.86 44.67
CA ALA A 30 -15.46 4.91 43.29
C ALA A 30 -16.75 4.84 42.46
N ILE A 31 -17.22 5.98 41.97
CA ILE A 31 -18.23 6.01 40.93
C ILE A 31 -17.57 5.26 39.77
N PRO A 32 -18.11 4.12 39.31
CA PRO A 32 -17.57 3.49 38.12
C PRO A 32 -17.68 4.52 37.01
N ALA A 33 -16.54 5.00 36.51
CA ALA A 33 -16.51 5.68 35.25
C ALA A 33 -16.91 4.63 34.22
N THR A 34 -18.19 4.59 33.86
CA THR A 34 -18.60 3.97 32.61
C THR A 34 -17.94 4.80 31.52
N ALA A 35 -16.75 4.38 31.09
CA ALA A 35 -16.18 4.86 29.86
C ALA A 35 -17.24 4.62 28.80
N GLN A 36 -17.88 5.70 28.34
CA GLN A 36 -18.77 5.64 27.20
C GLN A 36 -17.87 5.22 26.03
N ALA A 37 -17.83 3.92 25.75
CA ALA A 37 -17.30 3.40 24.51
C ALA A 37 -18.16 4.07 23.43
N PHE A 38 -17.60 5.08 22.78
CA PHE A 38 -18.18 5.61 21.56
C PHE A 38 -18.43 4.40 20.67
N PRO A 39 -19.68 4.13 20.25
CA PRO A 39 -19.93 3.04 19.33
C PRO A 39 -19.03 3.28 18.13
N ASN A 40 -18.13 2.32 17.86
CA ASN A 40 -17.22 2.32 16.71
C ASN A 40 -18.00 2.85 15.52
N THR A 41 -17.68 4.07 15.13
CA THR A 41 -18.32 4.78 14.03
C THR A 41 -18.10 3.93 12.79
N LEU A 42 -19.11 3.14 12.40
CA LEU A 42 -19.22 2.40 11.14
C LEU A 42 -17.86 2.26 10.45
N GLN A 43 -16.99 1.39 10.97
CA GLN A 43 -15.61 1.30 10.51
C GLN A 43 -15.66 0.73 9.09
N ARG A 44 -15.90 1.60 8.10
CA ARG A 44 -16.12 1.22 6.71
C ARG A 44 -14.90 0.42 6.28
N ASP A 45 -15.19 -0.74 5.71
CA ASP A 45 -14.18 -1.61 5.16
C ASP A 45 -13.36 -0.81 4.14
N ARG A 46 -12.04 -0.79 4.35
CA ARG A 46 -11.12 0.08 3.63
C ARG A 46 -9.74 -0.52 3.55
N ILE A 47 -8.98 0.00 2.60
CA ILE A 47 -7.53 -0.14 2.53
C ILE A 47 -6.91 1.17 2.92
N LEU A 48 -5.89 1.09 3.77
CA LEU A 48 -5.20 2.26 4.28
C LEU A 48 -4.16 2.74 3.29
N ALA A 49 -3.95 4.05 3.22
CA ALA A 49 -2.74 4.59 2.63
C ALA A 49 -1.49 3.92 3.27
N GLY A 50 -0.47 3.69 2.46
CA GLY A 50 0.74 2.97 2.87
C GLY A 50 0.63 1.44 2.74
N THR A 51 -0.53 0.89 2.40
CA THR A 51 -0.65 -0.56 2.13
C THR A 51 0.22 -0.92 0.93
N GLN A 52 1.05 -1.95 1.09
CA GLN A 52 1.88 -2.47 0.01
C GLN A 52 1.13 -3.51 -0.80
N ILE A 53 1.26 -3.42 -2.12
CA ILE A 53 0.72 -4.39 -3.08
C ILE A 53 1.90 -5.00 -3.81
N PRO A 54 2.31 -6.23 -3.46
CA PRO A 54 3.31 -6.96 -4.21
C PRO A 54 2.77 -7.33 -5.58
N VAL A 55 3.60 -7.15 -6.58
CA VAL A 55 3.25 -7.30 -7.99
C VAL A 55 4.31 -8.13 -8.71
N GLU A 56 3.93 -8.66 -9.85
CA GLU A 56 4.78 -9.39 -10.77
C GLU A 56 4.43 -9.03 -12.22
N TYR A 57 5.33 -9.37 -13.13
CA TYR A 57 5.13 -9.20 -14.56
C TYR A 57 5.58 -10.48 -15.24
N SER A 58 4.64 -11.14 -15.91
CA SER A 58 4.84 -12.50 -16.45
C SER A 58 5.38 -12.50 -17.88
N GLU A 59 5.29 -11.39 -18.60
CA GLU A 59 5.71 -11.28 -19.99
C GLU A 59 7.24 -11.21 -20.13
N ALA A 60 7.96 -10.72 -19.11
CA ALA A 60 9.42 -10.64 -19.13
C ALA A 60 10.04 -10.64 -17.73
N GLU A 61 11.32 -11.05 -17.65
CA GLU A 61 12.09 -11.08 -16.40
C GLU A 61 12.44 -9.68 -15.89
N LYS A 62 12.57 -8.72 -16.80
CA LYS A 62 12.92 -7.33 -16.53
C LYS A 62 12.29 -6.41 -17.56
N ILE A 63 12.21 -5.13 -17.22
CA ILE A 63 11.73 -4.08 -18.11
C ILE A 63 12.85 -3.07 -18.32
N VAL A 64 13.12 -2.70 -19.57
CA VAL A 64 14.14 -1.71 -19.92
C VAL A 64 13.49 -0.51 -20.60
N VAL A 65 13.70 0.68 -20.03
CA VAL A 65 13.14 1.94 -20.53
C VAL A 65 14.18 3.06 -20.49
N MET A 66 13.99 4.11 -21.30
CA MET A 66 14.79 5.32 -21.14
C MET A 66 14.35 6.08 -19.87
N PRO A 67 15.26 6.83 -19.21
CA PRO A 67 14.91 7.65 -18.05
C PRO A 67 13.79 8.67 -18.28
N ASN A 68 13.56 9.07 -19.53
CA ASN A 68 12.54 10.03 -19.95
C ASN A 68 11.38 9.39 -20.74
N GLU A 69 11.28 8.06 -20.75
CA GLU A 69 10.25 7.33 -21.47
C GLU A 69 9.00 7.10 -20.61
N THR A 70 7.83 7.16 -21.25
CA THR A 70 6.56 6.77 -20.63
C THR A 70 6.00 5.56 -21.36
N VAL A 71 5.74 4.47 -20.61
CA VAL A 71 5.29 3.20 -21.17
C VAL A 71 4.05 2.73 -20.41
N SER A 72 2.98 2.41 -21.13
CA SER A 72 1.81 1.74 -20.54
C SER A 72 2.19 0.31 -20.18
N LEU A 73 1.84 -0.10 -18.97
CA LEU A 73 2.19 -1.42 -18.46
C LEU A 73 1.03 -1.95 -17.61
N THR A 74 0.71 -3.22 -17.82
CA THR A 74 -0.22 -3.98 -16.98
C THR A 74 0.59 -5.00 -16.20
N ILE A 75 0.46 -5.00 -14.88
CA ILE A 75 1.16 -5.92 -13.98
C ILE A 75 0.17 -6.72 -13.16
N THR A 76 0.57 -7.89 -12.71
CA THR A 76 -0.29 -8.81 -11.96
C THR A 76 0.00 -8.72 -10.47
N VAL A 77 -1.04 -8.84 -9.65
CA VAL A 77 -0.91 -8.84 -8.20
C VAL A 77 -0.42 -10.22 -7.75
N ALA A 78 0.69 -10.24 -7.02
CA ALA A 78 1.35 -11.48 -6.63
C ALA A 78 0.68 -12.17 -5.42
N GLN A 79 -0.04 -11.42 -4.58
CA GLN A 79 -0.68 -11.95 -3.37
C GLN A 79 -1.96 -11.21 -3.00
N ASP A 80 -2.85 -11.91 -2.28
CA ASP A 80 -4.10 -11.34 -1.78
C ASP A 80 -3.84 -10.12 -0.87
N ILE A 81 -4.56 -9.03 -1.15
CA ILE A 81 -4.57 -7.81 -0.34
C ILE A 81 -5.85 -7.80 0.48
N VAL A 82 -5.69 -7.81 1.79
CA VAL A 82 -6.80 -7.83 2.75
C VAL A 82 -7.10 -6.44 3.30
N THR A 83 -8.37 -6.20 3.57
CA THR A 83 -8.83 -4.98 4.22
C THR A 83 -8.59 -5.00 5.72
N THR A 84 -8.86 -3.87 6.38
CA THR A 84 -8.85 -3.76 7.86
C THR A 84 -9.79 -4.75 8.57
N GLN A 85 -10.79 -5.31 7.89
CA GLN A 85 -11.70 -6.32 8.43
C GLN A 85 -11.31 -7.75 8.07
N GLY A 86 -10.18 -7.96 7.40
CA GLY A 86 -9.68 -9.29 7.01
C GLY A 86 -10.36 -9.89 5.77
N ARG A 87 -11.06 -9.07 4.97
CA ARG A 87 -11.64 -9.49 3.69
C ARG A 87 -10.63 -9.31 2.57
N VAL A 88 -10.48 -10.29 1.68
CA VAL A 88 -9.68 -10.12 0.44
C VAL A 88 -10.39 -9.11 -0.46
N TRP A 89 -9.70 -8.01 -0.78
CA TRP A 89 -10.21 -6.99 -1.71
C TRP A 89 -9.58 -7.14 -3.09
N ILE A 90 -8.26 -7.16 -3.18
CA ILE A 90 -7.55 -7.49 -4.42
C ILE A 90 -7.04 -8.91 -4.28
N PRO A 91 -7.60 -9.87 -5.03
CA PRO A 91 -7.04 -11.21 -5.06
C PRO A 91 -5.73 -11.24 -5.84
N ALA A 92 -4.88 -12.22 -5.52
CA ALA A 92 -3.76 -12.61 -6.37
C ALA A 92 -4.26 -12.91 -7.79
N GLY A 93 -3.47 -12.54 -8.79
CA GLY A 93 -3.86 -12.67 -10.20
C GLY A 93 -4.68 -11.50 -10.74
N ALA A 94 -5.14 -10.56 -9.90
CA ALA A 94 -5.76 -9.33 -10.40
C ALA A 94 -4.74 -8.50 -11.19
N GLU A 95 -5.21 -7.80 -12.22
CA GLU A 95 -4.36 -6.96 -13.07
C GLU A 95 -4.39 -5.51 -12.58
N ILE A 96 -3.25 -4.84 -12.61
CA ILE A 96 -3.11 -3.42 -12.31
C ILE A 96 -2.66 -2.71 -13.57
N VAL A 97 -3.49 -1.79 -14.04
CA VAL A 97 -3.21 -0.95 -15.20
C VAL A 97 -2.57 0.35 -14.74
N GLY A 98 -1.41 0.64 -15.32
CA GLY A 98 -0.66 1.84 -15.02
C GLY A 98 0.32 2.21 -16.12
N GLN A 99 1.25 3.09 -15.76
CA GLN A 99 2.30 3.55 -16.65
C GLN A 99 3.61 3.68 -15.88
N LEU A 100 4.71 3.25 -16.49
CA LEU A 100 6.04 3.71 -16.14
C LEU A 100 6.18 5.16 -16.59
N LYS A 101 6.56 6.05 -15.67
CA LYS A 101 6.73 7.48 -15.92
C LYS A 101 8.11 7.97 -15.47
N PRO A 102 8.69 8.96 -16.15
CA PRO A 102 9.94 9.59 -15.72
C PRO A 102 9.79 10.21 -14.33
N ALA A 103 10.70 9.87 -13.41
CA ALA A 103 10.74 10.43 -12.07
C ALA A 103 12.19 10.53 -11.59
N SER A 104 12.62 11.72 -11.17
CA SER A 104 13.95 11.97 -10.57
C SER A 104 15.14 11.34 -11.30
N GLY A 105 15.11 11.30 -12.64
CA GLY A 105 16.18 10.72 -13.46
C GLY A 105 16.14 9.18 -13.60
N GLY A 106 15.08 8.55 -13.09
CA GLY A 106 14.75 7.15 -13.28
C GLY A 106 13.31 6.97 -13.76
N SER A 107 12.70 5.84 -13.42
CA SER A 107 11.32 5.52 -13.78
C SER A 107 10.50 5.11 -12.56
N GLN A 108 9.22 5.48 -12.53
CA GLN A 108 8.28 5.11 -11.47
C GLN A 108 7.02 4.56 -12.11
N PHE A 109 6.53 3.41 -11.63
CA PHE A 109 5.23 2.91 -12.02
C PHE A 109 4.13 3.65 -11.23
N VAL A 110 3.17 4.21 -11.97
CA VAL A 110 2.01 4.91 -11.45
C VAL A 110 0.77 4.11 -11.84
N ALA A 111 0.16 3.47 -10.86
CA ALA A 111 -1.08 2.73 -11.03
C ALA A 111 -2.26 3.68 -11.18
N SER A 112 -3.25 3.25 -11.95
CA SER A 112 -4.47 4.02 -12.18
C SER A 112 -5.74 3.21 -11.92
N GLU A 113 -5.68 1.91 -12.17
CA GLU A 113 -6.82 1.02 -12.09
C GLU A 113 -6.37 -0.39 -11.67
N VAL A 114 -7.23 -1.08 -10.92
CA VAL A 114 -7.12 -2.52 -10.68
C VAL A 114 -8.34 -3.22 -11.29
N ILE A 115 -8.08 -4.31 -11.99
CA ILE A 115 -9.04 -5.17 -12.67
C ILE A 115 -9.03 -6.51 -11.95
N ILE A 116 -10.10 -6.79 -11.22
CA ILE A 116 -10.29 -8.06 -10.50
C ILE A 116 -10.95 -9.09 -11.44
N SER A 117 -11.82 -8.61 -12.32
CA SER A 117 -12.54 -9.39 -13.33
C SER A 117 -13.11 -8.42 -14.37
N ASP A 118 -13.62 -8.91 -15.51
CA ASP A 118 -14.16 -8.08 -16.60
C ASP A 118 -15.19 -7.02 -16.17
N ARG A 119 -15.94 -7.30 -15.10
CA ARG A 119 -16.99 -6.40 -14.56
C ARG A 119 -16.58 -5.66 -13.29
N GLN A 120 -15.40 -5.93 -12.76
CA GLN A 120 -14.91 -5.42 -11.48
C GLN A 120 -13.60 -4.67 -11.70
N ARG A 121 -13.75 -3.38 -12.00
CA ARG A 121 -12.64 -2.45 -12.20
C ARG A 121 -12.77 -1.31 -11.20
N PHE A 122 -11.68 -1.00 -10.51
CA PHE A 122 -11.66 0.03 -9.48
C PHE A 122 -10.48 0.97 -9.71
N ARG A 123 -10.69 2.27 -9.45
CA ARG A 123 -9.59 3.22 -9.43
C ARG A 123 -8.61 2.84 -8.32
N LEU A 124 -7.34 2.80 -8.67
CA LEU A 124 -6.24 2.57 -7.74
C LEU A 124 -5.28 3.74 -7.83
N ASP A 125 -4.99 4.37 -6.69
CA ASP A 125 -3.97 5.40 -6.57
C ASP A 125 -2.80 4.80 -5.78
N ALA A 126 -1.83 4.24 -6.50
CA ALA A 126 -0.68 3.57 -5.93
C ALA A 126 0.54 3.79 -6.81
N ASN A 127 1.71 3.94 -6.19
CA ASN A 127 2.96 4.18 -6.88
C ASN A 127 4.03 3.19 -6.40
N SER A 128 4.91 2.77 -7.30
CA SER A 128 6.15 2.11 -6.91
C SER A 128 7.14 3.12 -6.31
N GLN A 129 8.26 2.62 -5.82
CA GLN A 129 9.45 3.47 -5.67
C GLN A 129 9.95 3.99 -7.01
N VAL A 130 10.82 5.01 -6.99
CA VAL A 130 11.54 5.46 -8.18
C VAL A 130 12.73 4.52 -8.41
N VAL A 131 12.75 3.87 -9.56
CA VAL A 131 13.82 2.97 -10.00
C VAL A 131 14.89 3.78 -10.71
N THR A 132 16.07 3.84 -10.13
CA THR A 132 17.22 4.62 -10.64
C THR A 132 18.39 3.74 -11.05
N HIS A 133 18.26 2.42 -10.94
CA HIS A 133 19.28 1.48 -11.42
C HIS A 133 19.41 1.60 -12.94
N THR A 134 20.62 1.90 -13.41
CA THR A 134 20.91 2.07 -14.83
C THR A 134 22.00 1.13 -15.30
N GLU A 135 21.87 0.68 -16.53
CA GLU A 135 22.88 -0.11 -17.23
C GLU A 135 23.38 0.66 -18.46
N THR A 136 24.68 0.62 -18.71
CA THR A 136 25.28 1.29 -19.87
C THR A 136 25.48 0.30 -21.01
N ILE A 137 24.74 0.47 -22.10
CA ILE A 137 25.00 -0.21 -23.37
C ILE A 137 26.09 0.54 -24.11
N ARG A 138 27.10 -0.18 -24.61
CA ARG A 138 28.22 0.38 -25.35
C ARG A 138 28.27 -0.16 -26.77
N LYS A 139 28.79 0.64 -27.69
CA LYS A 139 29.00 0.26 -29.08
C LYS A 139 29.88 -0.98 -29.18
N GLY A 140 29.42 -1.98 -29.93
CA GLY A 140 30.13 -3.25 -30.14
C GLY A 140 30.11 -4.21 -28.95
N ALA A 141 29.47 -3.87 -27.83
CA ALA A 141 29.18 -4.82 -26.77
C ALA A 141 27.95 -5.66 -27.14
N SER A 142 27.93 -6.92 -26.73
CA SER A 142 26.73 -7.75 -26.81
C SER A 142 25.67 -7.18 -25.88
N ALA A 143 24.65 -6.53 -26.42
CA ALA A 143 23.56 -6.00 -25.59
C ALA A 143 22.79 -7.15 -24.92
N THR A 144 22.74 -8.34 -25.55
CA THR A 144 22.04 -9.54 -25.08
C THR A 144 22.32 -9.91 -23.62
N SER A 145 23.53 -9.71 -23.09
CA SER A 145 23.82 -10.01 -21.68
C SER A 145 23.13 -9.07 -20.70
N ILE A 146 22.78 -7.86 -21.15
CA ILE A 146 22.15 -6.81 -20.34
C ILE A 146 20.64 -6.83 -20.52
N ILE A 147 20.17 -6.99 -21.76
CA ILE A 147 18.75 -6.84 -22.13
C ILE A 147 18.06 -8.16 -22.52
N GLY A 148 18.76 -9.29 -22.54
CA GLY A 148 18.14 -10.59 -22.80
C GLY A 148 17.04 -10.93 -21.80
N GLY A 149 15.89 -11.39 -22.30
CA GLY A 149 14.70 -11.68 -21.50
C GLY A 149 13.96 -10.43 -20.99
N ALA A 150 14.33 -9.24 -21.47
CA ALA A 150 13.65 -8.00 -21.13
C ALA A 150 12.50 -7.69 -22.08
N ALA A 151 11.45 -7.09 -21.53
CA ALA A 151 10.52 -6.29 -22.31
C ALA A 151 11.10 -4.88 -22.43
N ILE A 152 11.22 -4.37 -23.66
CA ILE A 152 11.91 -3.10 -23.93
C ILE A 152 10.94 -2.03 -24.43
N GLY A 153 10.96 -0.86 -23.79
CA GLY A 153 10.24 0.30 -24.26
C GLY A 153 10.73 0.76 -25.64
N ALA A 154 9.82 1.25 -26.48
CA ALA A 154 10.15 1.64 -27.86
C ALA A 154 11.28 2.68 -27.95
N ALA A 155 11.36 3.64 -27.01
CA ALA A 155 12.43 4.63 -27.02
C ALA A 155 13.78 4.02 -26.61
N ALA A 156 13.79 3.14 -25.60
CA ALA A 156 14.97 2.38 -25.21
C ALA A 156 15.47 1.49 -26.36
N ALA A 157 14.57 0.73 -26.99
CA ALA A 157 14.91 -0.13 -28.13
C ALA A 157 15.56 0.68 -29.26
N THR A 158 15.00 1.84 -29.58
CA THR A 158 15.56 2.75 -30.60
C THR A 158 16.95 3.26 -30.23
N ALA A 159 17.15 3.70 -28.97
CA ALA A 159 18.42 4.23 -28.50
C ALA A 159 19.51 3.14 -28.41
N ILE A 160 19.15 1.94 -27.97
CA ILE A 160 20.01 0.76 -27.93
C ILE A 160 20.44 0.39 -29.35
N ALA A 161 19.50 0.26 -30.29
CA ALA A 161 19.79 -0.07 -31.69
C ALA A 161 20.74 0.96 -32.33
N ALA A 162 20.54 2.25 -32.05
CA ALA A 162 21.42 3.32 -32.55
C ALA A 162 22.88 3.22 -32.07
N VAL A 163 23.12 2.62 -30.89
CA VAL A 163 24.46 2.49 -30.28
C VAL A 163 25.09 1.12 -30.56
N ALA A 164 24.34 0.04 -30.36
CA ALA A 164 24.85 -1.33 -30.45
C ALA A 164 24.91 -1.86 -31.90
N GLY A 165 24.10 -1.30 -32.82
CA GLY A 165 23.99 -1.76 -34.20
C GLY A 165 23.51 -3.21 -34.29
N ASP A 166 24.08 -4.00 -35.19
CA ASP A 166 23.70 -5.39 -35.44
C ASP A 166 23.85 -6.33 -34.23
N ASN A 167 24.55 -5.90 -33.18
CA ASN A 167 24.72 -6.65 -31.92
C ASN A 167 23.60 -6.37 -30.90
N ALA A 168 22.55 -5.63 -31.27
CA ALA A 168 21.40 -5.35 -30.43
C ALA A 168 20.38 -6.51 -30.38
N ILE A 169 20.56 -7.57 -31.17
CA ILE A 169 19.51 -8.57 -31.38
C ILE A 169 19.50 -9.57 -30.21
N ALA A 170 18.60 -9.36 -29.26
CA ALA A 170 17.90 -10.45 -28.59
C ALA A 170 16.44 -10.43 -29.08
N THR A 171 15.78 -11.59 -29.11
CA THR A 171 14.35 -11.70 -29.46
C THR A 171 13.53 -11.06 -28.35
N GLU A 172 13.43 -9.73 -28.37
CA GLU A 172 12.85 -8.92 -27.31
C GLU A 172 11.41 -8.57 -27.63
N GLU A 173 10.57 -8.58 -26.59
CA GLU A 173 9.22 -8.05 -26.68
C GLU A 173 9.28 -6.53 -26.55
N VAL A 174 8.81 -5.85 -27.59
CA VAL A 174 8.72 -4.39 -27.56
C VAL A 174 7.44 -4.03 -26.82
N LEU A 175 7.56 -3.39 -25.66
CA LEU A 175 6.39 -2.82 -24.99
C LEU A 175 5.83 -1.71 -25.88
N VAL A 176 4.64 -1.96 -26.41
CA VAL A 176 3.90 -0.98 -27.21
C VAL A 176 3.28 0.05 -26.27
N GLY A 177 4.08 1.06 -25.91
CA GLY A 177 3.62 2.22 -25.14
C GLY A 177 3.11 3.34 -26.06
N ALA A 178 1.87 3.78 -25.88
CA ALA A 178 1.29 4.94 -26.58
C ALA A 178 1.80 6.30 -26.05
N GLY A 179 2.90 6.31 -25.29
CA GLY A 179 3.43 7.51 -24.65
C GLY A 179 4.20 8.38 -25.63
N LEU A 180 3.62 9.52 -26.01
CA LEU A 180 4.34 10.67 -26.59
C LEU A 180 5.32 11.24 -25.56
N GLY A 181 6.40 10.51 -25.27
CA GLY A 181 7.55 10.99 -24.53
C GLY A 181 8.57 11.50 -25.53
N ALA A 182 8.91 12.78 -25.47
CA ALA A 182 9.79 13.41 -26.42
C ALA A 182 11.12 12.63 -26.49
N VAL A 183 11.38 11.98 -27.63
CA VAL A 183 12.72 11.45 -27.95
C VAL A 183 13.61 12.66 -28.21
N THR A 184 13.98 13.37 -27.15
CA THR A 184 14.91 14.51 -27.17
C THR A 184 16.33 13.97 -27.16
N GLY A 185 16.69 13.27 -28.24
CA GLY A 185 18.02 12.69 -28.34
C GLY A 185 18.28 12.07 -29.70
N ILE A 186 19.12 12.72 -30.49
CA ILE A 186 19.79 12.06 -31.60
C ILE A 186 20.87 11.17 -30.99
N PHE A 187 20.62 9.85 -30.95
CA PHE A 187 21.60 8.86 -30.49
C PHE A 187 22.60 8.45 -31.59
N VAL A 188 22.43 8.99 -32.81
CA VAL A 188 23.32 8.75 -33.95
C VAL A 188 24.74 9.23 -33.62
N GLY A 189 25.71 8.33 -33.75
CA GLY A 189 27.14 8.62 -33.49
C GLY A 189 27.57 8.53 -32.03
N ARG A 190 26.68 8.18 -31.09
CA ARG A 190 27.06 7.92 -29.70
C ARG A 190 27.66 6.52 -29.55
N ASN A 191 28.66 6.40 -28.68
CA ASN A 191 29.31 5.12 -28.39
C ASN A 191 28.71 4.42 -27.15
N LYS A 192 27.75 5.07 -26.47
CA LYS A 192 27.07 4.50 -25.31
C LYS A 192 25.68 5.11 -25.11
N VAL A 193 24.80 4.36 -24.45
CA VAL A 193 23.50 4.82 -23.93
C VAL A 193 23.27 4.20 -22.56
N ASP A 194 22.72 4.99 -21.64
CA ASP A 194 22.31 4.52 -20.32
C ASP A 194 20.80 4.28 -20.33
N VAL A 195 20.38 3.11 -19.87
CA VAL A 195 18.96 2.69 -19.80
C VAL A 195 18.61 2.35 -18.36
N VAL A 196 17.36 2.57 -17.97
CA VAL A 196 16.84 2.13 -16.66
C VAL A 196 16.44 0.67 -16.77
N VAL A 197 16.93 -0.17 -15.87
CA VAL A 197 16.58 -1.59 -15.81
C VAL A 197 15.77 -1.84 -14.55
N ILE A 198 14.58 -2.40 -14.73
CA ILE A 198 13.57 -2.59 -13.70
C ILE A 198 13.34 -4.09 -13.53
N ASN A 199 13.48 -4.61 -12.31
CA ASN A 199 13.02 -5.93 -11.91
C ASN A 199 11.61 -5.82 -11.33
N PRO A 200 10.54 -6.27 -12.02
CA PRO A 200 9.17 -6.04 -11.60
C PRO A 200 8.86 -6.50 -10.17
N SER A 201 9.29 -7.69 -9.78
CA SER A 201 9.00 -8.27 -8.47
C SER A 201 9.73 -7.58 -7.31
N GLN A 202 10.85 -6.92 -7.57
CA GLN A 202 11.66 -6.24 -6.55
C GLN A 202 11.42 -4.73 -6.53
N ASP A 203 11.30 -4.14 -7.71
CA ASP A 203 11.30 -2.70 -7.89
C ASP A 203 9.89 -2.10 -7.95
N LEU A 204 8.89 -2.87 -8.41
CA LEU A 204 7.55 -2.35 -8.68
C LEU A 204 6.52 -2.60 -7.56
N SER A 205 6.94 -3.04 -6.37
CA SER A 205 6.03 -3.12 -5.22
C SER A 205 5.32 -1.77 -5.01
N LEU A 206 3.99 -1.79 -5.02
CA LEU A 206 3.21 -0.55 -5.03
C LEU A 206 2.83 -0.15 -3.62
N THR A 207 2.86 1.15 -3.35
CA THR A 207 2.33 1.73 -2.12
C THR A 207 1.07 2.52 -2.44
N VAL A 208 -0.04 2.15 -1.79
CA VAL A 208 -1.32 2.89 -1.88
C VAL A 208 -1.13 4.29 -1.32
N GLN A 209 -1.51 5.31 -2.08
CA GLN A 209 -1.28 6.72 -1.73
C GLN A 209 -2.38 7.33 -0.87
N SER A 210 -3.60 6.82 -0.99
CA SER A 210 -4.77 7.33 -0.27
C SER A 210 -5.69 6.20 0.19
N ASP A 211 -6.41 6.44 1.30
CA ASP A 211 -7.40 5.50 1.80
C ASP A 211 -8.45 5.19 0.73
N ILE A 212 -8.63 3.91 0.44
CA ILE A 212 -9.65 3.45 -0.50
C ILE A 212 -10.85 2.98 0.31
N ILE A 213 -11.95 3.72 0.19
CA ILE A 213 -13.22 3.41 0.86
C ILE A 213 -14.17 2.80 -0.16
N PHE A 214 -14.64 1.59 0.12
CA PHE A 214 -15.63 0.91 -0.70
C PHE A 214 -17.04 1.37 -0.31
N ARG A 215 -17.90 1.61 -1.31
CA ARG A 215 -19.30 2.00 -1.13
C ARG A 215 -20.21 0.87 -1.58
#